data_AF-A0A7S0J7P0-F1
#
_entry.id   AF-A0A7S0J7P0-F1
#
_cell.length_a   1.000
_cell.length_b   1.000
_cell.length_c   1.000
_cell.angle_alpha   90.00
_cell.angle_beta   90.00
_cell.angle_gamma   90.00
#
_symmetry.space_group_name_H-M   'P 1'
#
loop_
_entity.id
_entity.type
_entity.pdbx_description
1 polymer ?
#
loop_
_entity_poly.entity_id
_entity_poly.type
_entity_poly.pdbx_seq_one_letter_code
_entity_poly.pdbx_strand_id
1 'polypeptide(L)'
;RRKGYHGVLWALRLRHAAHVEMPHCVDDADGGDGAASVQLRSCLLGYDERISLLPALPVALRHRSWRLLFSSSEHGNSLVTLYDRVAAWPGPTLLLVRDEAGHVFGAFLSAPWVVDETHYHGTGETFLFSFVPCFRAYKWSGSNGHYVLASRACLALGSGEHFGLWLSQDLTDGSTGRCATFDNAPLTKHARRSGV
;
A
#
# COMPACT_ATOMS: atom_id res chain seq x y z
N ARG A 1 5.09 15.82 27.99
CA ARG A 1 6.27 15.58 27.11
C ARG A 1 6.32 14.10 26.72
N ARG A 2 6.05 13.77 25.44
CA ARG A 2 6.63 12.64 24.67
C ARG A 2 5.99 12.65 23.27
N LYS A 3 6.72 13.18 22.29
CA LYS A 3 6.37 13.16 20.86
C LYS A 3 6.60 11.75 20.34
N GLY A 4 5.52 11.04 19.97
CA GLY A 4 5.57 9.72 19.34
C GLY A 4 5.09 9.85 17.90
N TYR A 5 6.01 9.78 16.96
CA TYR A 5 5.69 9.82 15.54
C TYR A 5 5.23 8.40 15.11
N HIS A 6 3.94 8.23 14.78
CA HIS A 6 3.30 6.99 14.29
C HIS A 6 2.62 7.07 12.92
N GLY A 7 2.99 6.19 11.99
CA GLY A 7 2.14 5.93 10.84
C GLY A 7 2.78 5.08 9.76
N VAL A 8 1.87 4.44 9.04
CA VAL A 8 2.07 3.60 7.87
C VAL A 8 0.68 3.49 7.22
N LEU A 9 0.48 3.81 5.94
CA LEU A 9 -0.85 3.81 5.31
C LEU A 9 -1.05 2.68 4.31
N TRP A 10 -1.93 1.72 4.65
CA TRP A 10 -2.44 0.63 3.78
C TRP A 10 -3.58 1.13 2.88
N ALA A 11 -3.78 0.60 1.66
CA ALA A 11 -5.01 0.84 0.88
C ALA A 11 -5.14 -0.03 -0.40
N LEU A 12 -5.75 -1.22 -0.35
CA LEU A 12 -6.75 -1.69 -1.34
C LEU A 12 -7.26 -3.12 -1.06
N ARG A 13 -8.59 -3.27 -1.08
CA ARG A 13 -9.29 -4.46 -1.62
C ARG A 13 -10.37 -3.91 -2.55
N LEU A 14 -10.25 -4.18 -3.85
CA LEU A 14 -11.33 -3.94 -4.82
C LEU A 14 -12.44 -4.98 -4.61
N ARG A 15 -13.71 -4.58 -4.67
CA ARG A 15 -14.89 -5.46 -4.52
C ARG A 15 -15.34 -5.90 -5.92
N HIS A 16 -15.84 -7.12 -6.16
CA HIS A 16 -17.19 -7.53 -5.73
C HIS A 16 -17.44 -9.05 -5.90
N ALA A 17 -18.07 -9.72 -4.92
CA ALA A 17 -19.14 -10.73 -5.09
C ALA A 17 -19.55 -11.38 -3.75
N ALA A 18 -20.84 -11.20 -3.44
CA ALA A 18 -21.80 -12.08 -2.75
C ALA A 18 -21.43 -12.89 -1.48
N HIS A 19 -22.28 -12.70 -0.46
CA HIS A 19 -22.67 -13.62 0.63
C HIS A 19 -22.11 -15.06 0.58
N VAL A 20 -21.43 -15.48 1.65
CA VAL A 20 -21.56 -16.85 2.21
C VAL A 20 -21.40 -16.77 3.73
N GLU A 21 -22.32 -17.43 4.43
CA GLU A 21 -22.42 -17.58 5.88
C GLU A 21 -21.12 -18.09 6.51
N MET A 22 -20.76 -17.53 7.66
CA MET A 22 -19.68 -18.03 8.50
C MET A 22 -20.19 -19.23 9.31
N PRO A 23 -19.55 -20.41 9.27
CA PRO A 23 -19.91 -21.49 10.19
C PRO A 23 -19.43 -21.14 11.61
N HIS A 24 -20.32 -21.40 12.55
CA HIS A 24 -20.05 -21.43 13.98
C HIS A 24 -18.99 -22.50 14.29
N CYS A 25 -18.02 -22.16 15.14
CA CYS A 25 -17.38 -23.14 16.02
C CYS A 25 -17.26 -22.52 17.41
N VAL A 26 -18.10 -23.02 18.31
CA VAL A 26 -17.90 -23.02 19.76
C VAL A 26 -16.76 -23.96 20.12
N ASP A 27 -15.99 -23.63 21.16
CA ASP A 27 -15.86 -24.46 22.37
C ASP A 27 -14.99 -23.75 23.43
N ASP A 28 -15.15 -24.22 24.66
CA ASP A 28 -15.24 -23.49 25.92
C ASP A 28 -13.95 -23.17 26.70
N ALA A 29 -14.09 -22.13 27.54
CA ALA A 29 -13.56 -21.92 28.91
C ALA A 29 -12.09 -22.25 29.28
N ASP A 30 -11.33 -21.24 29.71
CA ASP A 30 -11.06 -20.96 31.14
C ASP A 30 -10.32 -19.60 31.29
N GLY A 31 -10.57 -18.92 32.41
CA GLY A 31 -10.22 -17.52 32.63
C GLY A 31 -8.73 -17.23 32.91
N GLY A 32 -8.30 -16.04 32.49
CA GLY A 32 -7.01 -15.47 32.88
C GLY A 32 -6.75 -14.11 32.22
N ASP A 33 -6.70 -13.07 33.05
CA ASP A 33 -6.40 -11.67 32.70
C ASP A 33 -5.14 -11.55 31.82
N GLY A 34 -5.24 -10.88 30.67
CA GLY A 34 -4.11 -10.80 29.74
C GLY A 34 -4.47 -10.17 28.41
N ALA A 35 -4.18 -8.86 28.29
CA ALA A 35 -4.02 -8.09 27.07
C ALA A 35 -4.96 -8.46 25.92
N ALA A 36 -6.05 -7.69 25.77
CA ALA A 36 -6.92 -7.70 24.61
C ALA A 36 -6.08 -7.75 23.32
N SER A 37 -5.94 -8.96 22.77
CA SER A 37 -5.36 -9.20 21.48
C SER A 37 -6.31 -8.57 20.49
N VAL A 38 -5.99 -7.35 20.07
CA VAL A 38 -6.63 -6.71 18.93
C VAL A 38 -6.32 -7.59 17.73
N GLN A 39 -7.20 -8.55 17.49
CA GLN A 39 -7.15 -9.42 16.34
C GLN A 39 -7.36 -8.52 15.13
N LEU A 40 -6.25 -8.17 14.47
CA LEU A 40 -6.22 -7.35 13.27
C LEU A 40 -6.92 -8.15 12.16
N ARG A 41 -8.24 -8.06 12.10
CA ARG A 41 -9.16 -8.76 11.18
C ARG A 41 -8.98 -8.38 9.71
N SER A 42 -7.96 -7.62 9.34
CA SER A 42 -7.79 -7.06 7.99
C SER A 42 -6.33 -6.98 7.54
N CYS A 43 -5.50 -7.97 7.85
CA CYS A 43 -4.15 -8.02 7.30
C CYS A 43 -4.14 -8.66 5.91
N LEU A 44 -4.15 -7.84 4.86
CA LEU A 44 -3.80 -8.21 3.47
C LEU A 44 -2.46 -8.95 3.37
N LEU A 45 -1.54 -8.76 4.32
CA LEU A 45 -0.29 -9.51 4.39
C LEU A 45 -0.43 -10.60 5.45
N GLY A 46 -0.41 -11.84 4.98
CA GLY A 46 -0.11 -13.02 5.77
C GLY A 46 1.32 -13.01 6.30
N TYR A 47 1.67 -14.08 6.99
CA TYR A 47 2.97 -14.22 7.64
C TYR A 47 4.13 -14.18 6.62
N ASP A 48 4.01 -14.96 5.54
CA ASP A 48 5.06 -15.11 4.53
C ASP A 48 5.35 -13.81 3.77
N GLU A 49 4.30 -13.05 3.44
CA GLU A 49 4.46 -11.76 2.77
C GLU A 49 5.17 -10.74 3.68
N ARG A 50 4.87 -10.74 4.98
CA ARG A 50 5.56 -9.86 5.94
C ARG A 50 7.03 -10.22 6.07
N ILE A 51 7.36 -11.50 6.23
CA ILE A 51 8.75 -11.96 6.35
C ILE A 51 9.54 -11.63 5.08
N SER A 52 8.90 -11.70 3.91
CA SER A 52 9.54 -11.33 2.64
C SER A 52 9.73 -9.81 2.49
N LEU A 53 8.77 -9.00 2.95
CA LEU A 53 8.82 -7.54 2.84
C LEU A 53 9.75 -6.87 3.85
N LEU A 54 9.83 -7.39 5.08
CA LEU A 54 10.60 -6.79 6.18
C LEU A 54 12.07 -6.49 5.83
N PRO A 55 12.83 -7.39 5.17
CA PRO A 55 14.20 -7.12 4.74
C PRO A 55 14.31 -5.94 3.75
N ALA A 56 13.28 -5.68 2.94
CA ALA A 56 13.29 -4.60 1.97
C ALA A 56 13.07 -3.22 2.60
N LEU A 57 12.51 -3.15 3.81
CA LEU A 57 12.29 -1.91 4.55
C LEU A 57 13.60 -1.39 5.18
N PRO A 58 13.72 -0.06 5.36
CA PRO A 58 14.80 0.54 6.14
C PRO A 58 14.93 -0.11 7.52
N VAL A 59 16.17 -0.35 7.98
CA VAL A 59 16.47 -1.06 9.23
C VAL A 59 15.72 -0.46 10.43
N ALA A 60 15.60 0.86 10.49
CA ALA A 60 14.92 1.59 11.56
C ALA A 60 13.40 1.29 11.68
N LEU A 61 12.79 0.70 10.63
CA LEU A 61 11.36 0.40 10.57
C LEU A 61 11.04 -1.08 10.77
N ARG A 62 12.03 -1.98 10.68
CA ARG A 62 11.82 -3.44 10.69
C ARG A 62 11.22 -3.99 11.99
N HIS A 63 11.49 -3.33 13.11
CA HIS A 63 11.02 -3.74 14.44
C HIS A 63 9.85 -2.90 14.96
N ARG A 64 9.24 -2.07 14.10
CA ARG A 64 8.13 -1.21 14.50
C ARG A 64 6.79 -1.89 14.25
N SER A 65 5.82 -1.59 15.11
CA SER A 65 4.43 -2.01 14.91
C SER A 65 3.81 -1.21 13.77
N TRP A 66 2.94 -1.87 13.00
CA TRP A 66 2.25 -1.27 11.87
C TRP A 66 0.86 -0.84 12.32
N ARG A 67 0.47 0.38 11.98
CA ARG A 67 -0.85 0.94 12.28
C ARG A 67 -1.59 1.17 10.98
N LEU A 68 -2.88 0.85 10.94
CA LEU A 68 -3.73 1.19 9.81
C LEU A 68 -4.02 2.69 9.81
N LEU A 69 -3.67 3.41 8.74
CA LEU A 69 -4.07 4.81 8.57
C LEU A 69 -5.31 4.96 7.67
N PHE A 70 -5.49 4.08 6.68
CA PHE A 70 -6.63 4.10 5.75
C PHE A 70 -6.91 2.66 5.30
N SER A 71 -8.12 2.43 4.80
CA SER A 71 -8.55 1.18 4.20
C SER A 71 -9.83 1.45 3.43
N SER A 72 -9.91 1.03 2.18
CA SER A 72 -11.12 1.23 1.35
C SER A 72 -12.38 0.57 1.96
N SER A 73 -12.21 -0.50 2.74
CA SER A 73 -13.31 -1.19 3.41
C SER A 73 -13.89 -0.43 4.59
N GLU A 74 -13.05 0.30 5.33
CA GLU A 74 -13.44 1.04 6.55
C GLU A 74 -13.74 2.51 6.26
N HIS A 75 -13.09 3.07 5.24
CA HIS A 75 -13.02 4.50 5.02
C HIS A 75 -13.59 4.95 3.67
N GLY A 76 -14.02 3.99 2.83
CA GLY A 76 -14.58 4.26 1.51
C GLY A 76 -13.53 4.43 0.41
N ASN A 77 -14.02 4.76 -0.77
CA ASN A 77 -13.31 4.71 -2.05
C ASN A 77 -13.07 6.15 -2.56
N SER A 78 -12.12 6.85 -1.95
CA SER A 78 -11.80 8.25 -2.29
C SER A 78 -10.35 8.59 -1.98
N LEU A 79 -9.60 9.05 -2.99
CA LEU A 79 -8.24 9.54 -2.83
C LEU A 79 -8.17 10.76 -1.92
N VAL A 80 -9.16 11.66 -1.99
CA VAL A 80 -9.21 12.83 -1.08
C VAL A 80 -9.26 12.37 0.37
N THR A 81 -10.12 11.39 0.66
CA THR A 81 -10.23 10.82 2.00
C THR A 81 -8.95 10.07 2.43
N LEU A 82 -8.24 9.45 1.49
CA LEU A 82 -6.92 8.88 1.73
C LEU A 82 -5.92 9.97 2.10
N TYR A 83 -5.85 11.07 1.33
CA TYR A 83 -4.95 12.21 1.53
C TYR A 83 -5.17 12.88 2.89
N ASP A 84 -6.42 13.13 3.26
CA ASP A 84 -6.76 13.72 4.56
C ASP A 84 -6.29 12.85 5.73
N ARG A 85 -6.37 11.51 5.59
CA ARG A 85 -5.90 10.59 6.63
C ARG A 85 -4.38 10.44 6.69
N VAL A 86 -3.68 10.42 5.55
CA VAL A 86 -2.19 10.43 5.56
C VAL A 86 -1.63 11.75 6.03
N ALA A 87 -2.32 12.88 5.83
CA ALA A 87 -1.81 14.21 6.19
C ALA A 87 -1.55 14.34 7.71
N ALA A 88 -2.28 13.58 8.53
CA ALA A 88 -2.04 13.50 9.98
C ALA A 88 -0.72 12.77 10.34
N TRP A 89 -0.05 12.14 9.38
CA TRP A 89 1.15 11.36 9.57
C TRP A 89 2.37 11.90 8.79
N PRO A 90 3.37 12.48 9.48
CA PRO A 90 4.56 13.05 8.83
C PRO A 90 5.70 12.05 8.57
N GLY A 91 5.45 10.74 8.56
CA GLY A 91 6.51 9.74 8.40
C GLY A 91 6.31 8.83 7.19
N PRO A 92 7.16 7.81 7.04
CA PRO A 92 7.11 6.89 5.91
C PRO A 92 5.81 6.07 5.93
N THR A 93 5.35 5.67 4.75
CA THR A 93 4.12 4.90 4.58
C THR A 93 4.31 3.68 3.68
N LEU A 94 3.48 2.66 3.88
CA LEU A 94 3.50 1.43 3.09
C LEU A 94 2.14 1.23 2.44
N LEU A 95 2.02 1.66 1.19
CA LEU A 95 0.86 1.44 0.35
C LEU A 95 0.79 -0.03 -0.07
N LEU A 96 -0.33 -0.68 0.24
CA LEU A 96 -0.61 -2.06 -0.16
C LEU A 96 -1.86 -2.08 -1.03
N VAL A 97 -1.78 -2.73 -2.18
CA VAL A 97 -2.84 -2.89 -3.16
C VAL A 97 -3.11 -4.37 -3.36
N ARG A 98 -4.37 -4.78 -3.25
CA ARG A 98 -4.85 -6.11 -3.65
C ARG A 98 -5.77 -6.00 -4.85
N ASP A 99 -5.43 -6.71 -5.92
CA ASP A 99 -6.26 -6.80 -7.13
C ASP A 99 -7.42 -7.81 -6.99
N GLU A 100 -8.28 -7.87 -8.01
CA GLU A 100 -9.42 -8.79 -8.08
C GLU A 100 -9.01 -10.26 -8.12
N ALA A 101 -7.81 -10.57 -8.64
CA ALA A 101 -7.24 -11.91 -8.64
C ALA A 101 -6.62 -12.29 -7.28
N GLY A 102 -6.60 -11.36 -6.32
CA GLY A 102 -6.08 -11.57 -4.98
C GLY A 102 -4.57 -11.35 -4.84
N HIS A 103 -3.88 -10.90 -5.89
CA HIS A 103 -2.46 -10.58 -5.81
C HIS A 103 -2.24 -9.31 -5.01
N VAL A 104 -1.21 -9.32 -4.16
CA VAL A 104 -0.80 -8.17 -3.37
C VAL A 104 0.48 -7.56 -3.95
N PHE A 105 0.51 -6.25 -4.05
CA PHE A 105 1.65 -5.44 -4.47
C PHE A 105 1.53 -4.04 -3.87
N GLY A 106 2.48 -3.16 -4.13
CA GLY A 106 2.36 -1.78 -3.67
C GLY A 106 3.68 -1.05 -3.63
N ALA A 107 3.77 -0.12 -2.68
CA ALA A 107 4.91 0.78 -2.57
C ALA A 107 5.23 1.14 -1.12
N PHE A 108 6.52 1.32 -0.84
CA PHE A 108 6.98 2.02 0.33
C PHE A 108 7.34 3.46 -0.06
N LEU A 109 6.71 4.43 0.60
CA LEU A 109 6.97 5.85 0.41
C LEU A 109 7.76 6.35 1.63
N SER A 110 8.96 6.85 1.37
CA SER A 110 9.88 7.30 2.41
C SER A 110 9.52 8.67 3.00
N ALA A 111 8.80 9.49 2.24
CA ALA A 111 8.44 10.86 2.59
C ALA A 111 6.93 11.01 2.87
N PRO A 112 6.53 12.09 3.57
CA PRO A 112 5.13 12.48 3.66
C PRO A 112 4.50 12.70 2.29
N TRP A 113 3.20 12.50 2.21
CA TRP A 113 2.43 12.71 0.98
C TRP A 113 2.26 14.20 0.75
N VAL A 114 2.62 14.67 -0.44
CA VAL A 114 2.41 16.05 -0.88
C VAL A 114 1.45 16.00 -2.05
N VAL A 115 0.26 16.56 -1.85
CA VAL A 115 -0.74 16.65 -2.92
C VAL A 115 -0.39 17.85 -3.80
N ASP A 116 0.10 17.56 -5.00
CA ASP A 116 0.53 18.53 -6.02
C ASP A 116 0.08 18.01 -7.39
N GLU A 117 -0.62 18.86 -8.14
CA GLU A 117 -1.18 18.51 -9.45
C GLU A 117 -0.10 18.34 -10.53
N THR A 118 1.12 18.83 -10.31
CA THR A 118 2.13 19.01 -11.36
C THR A 118 3.51 18.43 -11.02
N HIS A 119 3.89 18.36 -9.75
CA HIS A 119 5.23 17.93 -9.36
C HIS A 119 5.24 16.55 -8.70
N TYR A 120 6.33 15.83 -8.97
CA TYR A 120 6.66 14.61 -8.25
C TYR A 120 7.38 14.96 -6.96
N HIS A 121 7.02 14.25 -5.89
CA HIS A 121 7.58 14.38 -4.56
C HIS A 121 8.11 13.04 -4.06
N GLY A 122 8.97 13.07 -3.04
CA GLY A 122 9.53 11.88 -2.41
C GLY A 122 11.06 11.83 -2.43
N THR A 123 11.62 10.70 -1.99
CA THR A 123 13.07 10.46 -2.02
C THR A 123 13.39 9.12 -2.67
N GLY A 124 14.65 8.93 -3.07
CA GLY A 124 15.16 7.68 -3.65
C GLY A 124 15.10 6.44 -2.73
N GLU A 125 14.68 6.59 -1.48
CA GLU A 125 14.36 5.46 -0.60
C GLU A 125 12.97 4.87 -0.86
N THR A 126 12.14 5.57 -1.64
CA THR A 126 10.85 5.06 -2.14
C THR A 126 11.09 3.86 -3.06
N PHE A 127 10.24 2.84 -2.94
CA PHE A 127 10.34 1.66 -3.80
C PHE A 127 8.99 1.00 -4.04
N LEU A 128 8.85 0.34 -5.18
CA LEU A 128 7.71 -0.53 -5.48
C LEU A 128 8.02 -1.96 -5.07
N PHE A 129 7.00 -2.77 -4.78
CA PHE A 129 7.17 -4.20 -4.58
C PHE A 129 5.98 -4.99 -5.12
N SER A 130 6.21 -6.26 -5.41
CA SER A 130 5.18 -7.23 -5.75
C SER A 130 5.50 -8.59 -5.12
N PHE A 131 4.47 -9.37 -4.82
CA PHE A 131 4.61 -10.76 -4.38
C PHE A 131 4.49 -11.77 -5.53
N VAL A 132 4.27 -11.32 -6.78
CA VAL A 132 4.00 -12.17 -7.94
C VAL A 132 5.06 -12.01 -9.02
N PRO A 133 5.61 -13.10 -9.60
CA PRO A 133 5.41 -14.51 -9.22
C PRO A 133 6.12 -14.90 -7.92
N CYS A 134 7.03 -14.06 -7.44
CA CYS A 134 7.71 -14.16 -6.16
C CYS A 134 7.98 -12.75 -5.64
N PHE A 135 8.32 -12.62 -4.35
CA PHE A 135 8.61 -11.32 -3.77
C PHE A 135 9.77 -10.61 -4.50
N ARG A 136 9.52 -9.37 -4.93
CA ARG A 136 10.54 -8.48 -5.48
C ARG A 136 10.29 -7.05 -5.04
N ALA A 137 11.36 -6.38 -4.59
CA ALA A 137 11.38 -4.95 -4.33
C ALA A 137 12.19 -4.23 -5.43
N TYR A 138 11.57 -3.23 -6.04
CA TYR A 138 12.11 -2.39 -7.11
C TYR A 138 12.52 -1.04 -6.53
N LYS A 139 13.79 -0.93 -6.16
CA LYS A 139 14.38 0.30 -5.63
C LYS A 139 14.53 1.34 -6.75
N TRP A 140 14.76 2.59 -6.36
CA TRP A 140 15.06 3.65 -7.30
C TRP A 140 16.25 3.28 -8.20
N SER A 141 16.08 3.46 -9.51
CA SER A 141 17.08 3.12 -10.54
C SER A 141 18.18 4.17 -10.69
N GLY A 142 17.98 5.38 -10.16
CA GLY A 142 18.85 6.53 -10.43
C GLY A 142 18.47 7.32 -11.69
N SER A 143 17.46 6.91 -12.46
CA SER A 143 17.19 7.50 -13.78
C SER A 143 16.56 8.89 -13.74
N ASN A 144 15.68 9.17 -12.78
CA ASN A 144 14.96 10.43 -12.60
C ASN A 144 14.40 10.55 -11.17
N GLY A 145 13.90 11.73 -10.79
CA GLY A 145 13.29 11.99 -9.48
C GLY A 145 11.76 11.83 -9.41
N HIS A 146 11.14 11.07 -10.34
CA HIS A 146 9.68 11.01 -10.47
C HIS A 146 9.04 9.97 -9.55
N TYR A 147 9.24 10.09 -8.23
CA TYR A 147 8.88 9.04 -7.27
C TYR A 147 7.37 8.90 -7.05
N VAL A 148 6.69 9.98 -6.64
CA VAL A 148 5.27 9.99 -6.29
C VAL A 148 4.62 11.26 -6.83
N LEU A 149 3.60 11.12 -7.66
CA LEU A 149 2.69 12.20 -8.06
C LEU A 149 1.34 11.93 -7.40
N ALA A 150 1.00 12.73 -6.40
CA ALA A 150 -0.30 12.65 -5.74
C ALA A 150 -1.12 13.87 -6.14
N SER A 151 -2.13 13.69 -6.96
CA SER A 151 -3.06 14.74 -7.37
C SER A 151 -4.48 14.42 -6.89
N ARG A 152 -5.39 15.38 -6.98
CA ARG A 152 -6.81 15.10 -6.67
C ARG A 152 -7.42 14.05 -7.59
N ALA A 153 -6.92 13.96 -8.82
CA ALA A 153 -7.44 13.05 -9.85
C ALA A 153 -6.81 11.66 -9.80
N CYS A 154 -5.57 11.52 -9.31
CA CYS A 154 -4.90 10.23 -9.29
C CYS A 154 -3.73 10.17 -8.30
N LEU A 155 -3.32 8.95 -7.99
CA LEU A 155 -2.04 8.67 -7.35
C LEU A 155 -1.17 7.87 -8.32
N ALA A 156 -0.01 8.38 -8.66
CA ALA A 156 0.95 7.72 -9.53
C ALA A 156 2.32 7.58 -8.84
N LEU A 157 2.97 6.43 -9.01
CA LEU A 157 4.30 6.16 -8.50
C LEU A 157 5.21 5.67 -9.62
N GLY A 158 6.33 6.36 -9.78
CA GLY A 158 7.32 6.08 -10.81
C GLY A 158 6.82 6.49 -12.19
N SER A 159 7.72 7.03 -13.01
CA SER A 159 7.40 7.52 -14.36
C SER A 159 8.51 7.18 -15.35
N GLY A 160 8.26 7.43 -16.63
CA GLY A 160 9.07 7.05 -17.77
C GLY A 160 8.16 6.95 -18.99
N GLU A 161 7.89 5.73 -19.45
CA GLU A 161 6.89 5.44 -20.48
C GLU A 161 5.50 5.19 -19.89
N HIS A 162 5.44 4.46 -18.77
CA HIS A 162 4.23 4.22 -17.98
C HIS A 162 4.46 4.55 -16.51
N PHE A 163 3.37 4.59 -15.75
CA PHE A 163 3.46 4.61 -14.29
C PHE A 163 3.77 3.22 -13.74
N GLY A 164 4.69 3.16 -12.78
CA GLY A 164 4.99 1.90 -12.09
C GLY A 164 3.77 1.38 -11.32
N LEU A 165 3.04 2.29 -10.69
CA LEU A 165 1.72 2.07 -10.10
C LEU A 165 0.88 3.34 -10.28
N TRP A 166 -0.36 3.20 -10.76
CA TRP A 166 -1.33 4.29 -10.87
C TRP A 166 -2.66 3.85 -10.28
N LEU A 167 -3.34 4.76 -9.57
CA LEU A 167 -4.67 4.58 -8.99
C LEU A 167 -5.56 5.79 -9.32
N SER A 168 -6.83 5.53 -9.60
CA SER A 168 -7.86 6.54 -9.89
C SER A 168 -8.32 7.29 -8.63
N GLN A 169 -8.97 8.44 -8.83
CA GLN A 169 -9.56 9.28 -7.78
C GLN A 169 -10.48 8.54 -6.81
N ASP A 170 -11.24 7.57 -7.31
CA ASP A 170 -12.19 6.78 -6.55
C ASP A 170 -11.60 5.45 -6.05
N LEU A 171 -10.31 5.19 -6.24
CA LEU A 171 -9.65 3.96 -5.79
C LEU A 171 -10.35 2.68 -6.31
N THR A 172 -11.01 2.74 -7.46
CA THR A 172 -11.67 1.59 -8.09
C THR A 172 -10.84 1.05 -9.24
N ASP A 173 -10.16 1.94 -9.97
CA ASP A 173 -9.32 1.61 -11.11
C ASP A 173 -7.84 1.82 -10.77
N GLY A 174 -7.01 1.01 -11.42
CA GLY A 174 -5.57 1.10 -11.28
C GLY A 174 -4.84 0.42 -12.42
N SER A 175 -3.60 0.81 -12.62
CA SER A 175 -2.72 0.21 -13.62
C SER A 175 -1.29 0.11 -13.09
N THR A 176 -0.52 -0.82 -13.66
CA THR A 176 0.90 -0.95 -13.38
C THR A 176 1.62 -1.28 -14.68
N GLY A 177 2.66 -0.51 -14.98
CA GLY A 177 3.49 -0.66 -16.16
C GLY A 177 4.96 -0.68 -15.80
N ARG A 178 5.80 -0.83 -16.82
CA ARG A 178 7.24 -0.60 -16.69
C ARG A 178 7.49 0.89 -16.57
N CYS A 179 8.31 1.30 -15.60
CA CYS A 179 8.73 2.69 -15.49
C CYS A 179 10.25 2.79 -15.33
N ALA A 180 10.81 3.90 -15.79
CA ALA A 180 12.25 4.14 -15.70
C ALA A 180 12.68 4.38 -14.24
N THR A 181 11.86 5.07 -13.44
CA THR A 181 12.18 5.46 -12.05
C THR A 181 12.56 4.28 -11.16
N PHE A 182 11.91 3.13 -11.32
CA PHE A 182 12.14 1.94 -10.48
C PHE A 182 12.64 0.73 -11.26
N ASP A 183 12.77 0.83 -12.59
CA ASP A 183 13.09 -0.28 -13.49
C ASP A 183 12.26 -1.54 -13.19
N ASN A 184 10.96 -1.33 -12.92
CA ASN A 184 10.06 -2.40 -12.52
C ASN A 184 9.43 -3.09 -13.72
N ALA A 185 9.12 -4.38 -13.57
CA ALA A 185 8.10 -5.03 -14.39
C ALA A 185 6.69 -4.67 -13.86
N PRO A 186 5.62 -4.88 -14.63
CA PRO A 186 4.25 -4.76 -14.11
C PRO A 186 4.09 -5.54 -12.80
N LEU A 187 3.52 -4.90 -11.78
CA LEU A 187 3.44 -5.45 -10.43
C LEU A 187 2.38 -6.55 -10.29
N THR A 188 1.44 -6.65 -11.23
CA THR A 188 0.48 -7.74 -11.36
C THR A 188 0.28 -8.10 -12.83
N LYS A 189 -0.21 -9.32 -13.08
CA LYS A 189 -0.58 -9.82 -14.42
C LYS A 189 -1.91 -9.23 -14.92
N HIS A 190 -2.72 -8.66 -14.03
CA HIS A 190 -4.09 -8.19 -14.32
C HIS A 190 -4.22 -6.66 -14.44
N ALA A 191 -3.12 -5.95 -14.70
CA ALA A 191 -3.22 -4.53 -15.05
C ALA A 191 -4.10 -4.41 -16.30
N ARG A 192 -5.34 -3.91 -16.16
CA ARG A 192 -6.20 -3.68 -17.32
C ARG A 192 -5.41 -2.80 -18.29
N ARG A 193 -5.34 -3.24 -19.54
CA ARG A 193 -5.01 -2.36 -20.66
C ARG A 193 -5.97 -1.19 -20.55
N SER A 194 -5.47 0.02 -20.34
CA SER A 194 -6.24 1.22 -20.67
C SER A 194 -6.52 1.15 -22.17
N GLY A 195 -7.66 0.56 -22.52
CA GLY A 195 -8.22 0.64 -23.85
C GLY A 195 -8.97 1.96 -23.92
N VAL A 196 -8.29 3.00 -24.38
CA VAL A 196 -8.57 3.88 -25.52
C VAL A 196 -7.44 4.90 -25.55
#